data_AF-A0A6J3LSR1-F1
#
_entry.id   AF-A0A6J3LSR1-F1
#
_cell.length_a   1.000
_cell.length_b   1.000
_cell.length_c   1.000
_cell.angle_alpha   90.00
_cell.angle_beta   90.00
_cell.angle_gamma   90.00
#
_symmetry.space_group_name_H-M   'P 1'
#
loop_
_entity.id
_entity.type
_entity.pdbx_description
1 polymer ?
#
loop_
_entity_poly.entity_id
_entity_poly.type
_entity_poly.pdbx_seq_one_letter_code
_entity_poly.pdbx_strand_id
1 'polypeptide(L)'
;MPIWKIFHGPETFTDATERHELARRITDFYVSRKLPAYYVNVQYFPLSPDRYYTGGNPISKTVFVEILHVARHWDRKDRAWATGLKDSIDGILRPYTIDKGLHLEFAVQESPVELWRINGIDPPESFPPEEHEQAARNKAKLDELRKNPQ
;
A
#
# COMPACT_ATOMS: atom_id res chain seq x y z
N MET A 1 2.52 8.34 1.11
CA MET A 1 2.92 6.93 1.09
C MET A 1 1.72 6.03 1.34
N PRO A 2 1.53 4.98 0.52
CA PRO A 2 0.87 3.76 0.95
C PRO A 2 1.90 2.66 1.28
N ILE A 3 1.69 1.92 2.36
CA ILE A 3 2.38 0.65 2.65
C ILE A 3 1.37 -0.48 2.54
N TRP A 4 1.67 -1.47 1.71
CA TRP A 4 0.94 -2.72 1.59
C TRP A 4 1.77 -3.82 2.22
N LYS A 5 1.23 -4.43 3.28
CA LYS A 5 1.76 -5.68 3.84
C LYS A 5 0.85 -6.80 3.42
N ILE A 6 1.38 -7.74 2.66
CA ILE A 6 0.64 -8.87 2.10
C ILE A 6 1.09 -10.11 2.86
N PHE A 7 0.26 -10.53 3.81
CA PHE A 7 0.45 -11.77 4.56
C PHE A 7 -0.20 -12.91 3.79
N HIS A 8 0.50 -14.03 3.65
CA HIS A 8 0.02 -15.15 2.85
C HIS A 8 0.54 -16.49 3.35
N GLY A 9 -0.14 -17.58 2.98
CA GLY A 9 0.34 -18.93 3.23
C GLY A 9 1.65 -19.24 2.46
N PRO A 10 2.44 -20.23 2.90
CA PRO A 10 3.78 -20.47 2.38
C PRO A 10 3.83 -20.93 0.92
N GLU A 11 2.71 -21.45 0.40
CA GLU A 11 2.57 -21.89 -0.99
C GLU A 11 2.06 -20.78 -1.93
N THR A 12 1.66 -19.63 -1.39
CA THR A 12 1.17 -18.47 -2.17
C THR A 12 2.31 -17.50 -2.44
N PHE A 13 2.30 -16.82 -3.59
CA PHE A 13 3.32 -15.82 -3.96
C PHE A 13 4.75 -16.35 -3.89
N THR A 14 5.00 -17.60 -4.29
CA THR A 14 6.34 -18.20 -4.27
C THR A 14 7.19 -17.76 -5.47
N ASP A 15 6.56 -17.45 -6.60
CA ASP A 15 7.20 -16.89 -7.79
C ASP A 15 7.53 -15.39 -7.61
N ALA A 16 8.79 -15.04 -7.85
CA ALA A 16 9.25 -13.66 -7.81
C ALA A 16 8.61 -12.79 -8.91
N THR A 17 8.32 -13.37 -10.07
CA THR A 17 7.69 -12.66 -11.19
C THR A 17 6.27 -12.25 -10.82
N GLU A 18 5.50 -13.17 -10.25
CA GLU A 18 4.15 -12.88 -9.74
C GLU A 18 4.16 -11.74 -8.69
N ARG A 19 5.06 -11.81 -7.70
CA ARG A 19 5.20 -10.75 -6.69
C ARG A 19 5.55 -9.41 -7.32
N HIS A 20 6.49 -9.41 -8.26
CA HIS A 20 6.89 -8.21 -8.98
C HIS A 20 5.73 -7.60 -9.78
N GLU A 21 4.95 -8.41 -10.49
CA GLU A 21 3.80 -7.94 -11.26
C GLU A 21 2.69 -7.34 -10.37
N LEU A 22 2.36 -8.00 -9.26
CA LEU A 22 1.37 -7.48 -8.31
C LEU A 22 1.86 -6.17 -7.68
N ALA A 23 3.12 -6.10 -7.24
CA ALA A 23 3.70 -4.86 -6.72
C ALA A 23 3.68 -3.72 -7.75
N ARG A 24 3.93 -4.02 -9.04
CA ARG A 24 3.83 -3.05 -10.13
C ARG A 24 2.39 -2.55 -10.32
N ARG A 25 1.39 -3.44 -10.35
CA ARG A 25 -0.03 -3.07 -10.48
C ARG A 25 -0.50 -2.18 -9.33
N ILE A 26 -0.10 -2.52 -8.10
CA ILE A 26 -0.38 -1.68 -6.92
C ILE A 26 0.25 -0.30 -7.10
N THR A 27 1.50 -0.23 -7.56
CA THR A 27 2.19 1.04 -7.82
C THR A 27 1.49 1.87 -8.89
N ASP A 28 1.15 1.27 -10.02
CA ASP A 28 0.45 1.92 -11.14
C ASP A 28 -0.91 2.51 -10.69
N PHE A 29 -1.61 1.84 -9.78
CA PHE A 29 -2.86 2.34 -9.20
C PHE A 29 -2.68 3.66 -8.44
N TYR A 30 -1.60 3.82 -7.67
CA TYR A 30 -1.33 5.08 -6.97
C TYR A 30 -0.71 6.15 -7.87
N VAL A 31 0.11 5.74 -8.85
CA VAL A 31 0.65 6.66 -9.87
C VAL A 31 -0.46 7.27 -10.71
N SER A 32 -1.46 6.49 -11.11
CA SER A 32 -2.65 7.02 -11.81
C SER A 32 -3.43 8.05 -10.97
N ARG A 33 -3.27 8.01 -9.63
CA ARG A 33 -3.79 8.98 -8.65
C ARG A 33 -2.79 10.08 -8.27
N LYS A 34 -1.77 10.29 -9.10
CA LYS A 34 -0.77 11.37 -8.97
C LYS A 34 0.12 11.26 -7.72
N LEU A 35 0.25 10.07 -7.12
CA LEU A 35 1.29 9.83 -6.14
C LEU A 35 2.61 9.44 -6.85
N PRO A 36 3.76 9.92 -6.36
CA PRO A 36 5.05 9.44 -6.84
C PRO A 36 5.19 7.92 -6.64
N ALA A 37 5.72 7.20 -7.63
CA ALA A 37 5.89 5.74 -7.54
C ALA A 37 6.70 5.31 -6.31
N TYR A 38 7.73 6.07 -5.95
CA TYR A 38 8.59 5.78 -4.79
C TYR A 38 7.90 5.95 -3.43
N TYR A 39 6.66 6.44 -3.39
CA TYR A 39 5.85 6.43 -2.16
C TYR A 39 5.24 5.06 -1.87
N VAL A 40 5.11 4.20 -2.87
CA VAL A 40 4.37 2.95 -2.77
C VAL A 40 5.32 1.86 -2.29
N ASN A 41 5.01 1.29 -1.13
CA ASN A 41 5.77 0.19 -0.54
C ASN A 41 4.90 -1.07 -0.56
N VAL A 42 5.43 -2.17 -1.09
CA VAL A 42 4.75 -3.47 -1.13
C VAL A 42 5.67 -4.51 -0.53
N GLN A 43 5.20 -5.20 0.51
CA GLN A 43 5.97 -6.13 1.31
C GLN A 43 5.20 -7.46 1.42
N TYR A 44 5.88 -8.58 1.19
CA TYR A 44 5.30 -9.92 1.25
C TYR A 44 5.80 -10.64 2.50
N PHE A 45 4.88 -11.21 3.27
CA PHE A 45 5.15 -11.91 4.52
C PHE A 45 4.56 -13.32 4.47
N PRO A 46 5.39 -14.35 4.21
CA PRO A 46 4.93 -15.72 4.33
C PRO A 46 4.70 -16.07 5.80
N LEU A 47 3.52 -16.57 6.13
CA LEU A 47 3.18 -17.09 7.45
C LEU A 47 2.95 -18.58 7.36
N SER A 48 3.62 -19.34 8.22
CA SER A 48 3.40 -20.78 8.32
C SER A 48 2.01 -21.08 8.96
N PRO A 49 1.38 -22.22 8.65
CA PRO A 49 0.03 -22.54 9.15
C PRO A 49 -0.07 -22.58 10.69
N ASP A 50 1.02 -22.84 11.41
CA ASP A 50 1.12 -22.80 12.88
C ASP A 50 1.31 -21.38 13.45
N ARG A 51 1.30 -20.35 12.60
CA ARG A 51 1.48 -18.94 12.97
C ARG A 51 0.37 -18.05 12.46
N TYR A 52 -0.62 -18.62 11.78
CA TYR A 52 -1.75 -17.87 11.23
C TYR A 52 -3.06 -18.60 11.46
N TYR A 53 -3.91 -17.99 12.31
CA TYR A 53 -5.17 -18.56 12.75
C TYR A 53 -6.32 -17.58 12.51
N THR A 54 -7.43 -18.07 11.96
CA THR A 54 -8.71 -17.32 11.91
C THR A 54 -9.79 -18.14 12.60
N GLY A 55 -10.51 -17.51 13.53
CA GLY A 55 -11.50 -18.21 14.37
C GLY A 55 -10.90 -19.37 15.19
N GLY A 56 -9.60 -19.31 15.52
CA GLY A 56 -8.89 -20.35 16.25
C GLY A 56 -8.38 -21.53 15.41
N ASN A 57 -8.57 -21.53 14.09
CA ASN A 57 -8.13 -22.61 13.20
C ASN A 57 -6.95 -22.18 12.33
N PRO A 58 -5.94 -23.04 12.10
CA PRO A 58 -4.81 -22.73 11.24
C PRO A 58 -5.26 -22.57 9.79
N ILE A 59 -4.66 -21.63 9.06
CA ILE A 59 -5.01 -21.35 7.66
C ILE A 59 -3.80 -21.33 6.75
N SER A 60 -3.91 -21.99 5.58
CA SER A 60 -2.88 -22.08 4.56
C SER A 60 -3.26 -21.48 3.20
N LYS A 61 -4.55 -21.26 2.92
CA LYS A 61 -5.08 -20.75 1.64
C LYS A 61 -5.74 -19.36 1.78
N THR A 62 -5.06 -18.48 2.51
CA THR A 62 -5.53 -17.11 2.75
C THR A 62 -4.45 -16.10 2.43
N VAL A 63 -4.90 -14.96 1.92
CA VAL A 63 -4.15 -13.72 1.81
C VAL A 63 -4.84 -12.65 2.65
N PHE A 64 -4.09 -12.03 3.55
CA PHE A 64 -4.54 -10.88 4.33
C PHE A 64 -3.67 -9.67 4.03
N VAL A 65 -4.30 -8.54 3.72
CA VAL A 65 -3.60 -7.33 3.30
C VAL A 65 -3.87 -6.19 4.27
N GLU A 66 -2.82 -5.69 4.91
CA GLU A 66 -2.87 -4.41 5.62
C GLU A 66 -2.40 -3.29 4.69
N ILE A 67 -3.23 -2.25 4.56
CA ILE A 67 -2.91 -1.09 3.74
C ILE A 67 -2.89 0.13 4.66
N LEU A 68 -1.73 0.76 4.80
CA LEU A 68 -1.58 2.03 5.52
C LEU A 68 -1.52 3.19 4.52
N HIS A 69 -2.48 4.12 4.57
CA HIS A 69 -2.47 5.36 3.79
C HIS A 69 -2.01 6.53 4.67
N VAL A 70 -1.01 7.27 4.18
CA VAL A 70 -0.44 8.43 4.90
C VAL A 70 -0.40 9.70 4.06
N ALA A 71 -0.18 9.62 2.74
CA ALA A 71 -0.08 10.83 1.90
C ALA A 71 -1.42 11.51 1.64
N ARG A 72 -2.53 10.78 1.75
CA ARG A 72 -3.85 11.27 1.39
C ARG A 72 -4.85 10.71 2.38
N HIS A 73 -5.78 11.57 2.78
CA HIS A 73 -6.90 11.23 3.63
C HIS A 73 -8.19 11.37 2.85
N TRP A 74 -9.20 10.60 3.26
CA TRP A 74 -10.54 10.67 2.69
C TRP A 74 -11.56 11.17 3.71
N ASP A 75 -12.67 11.73 3.22
CA ASP A 75 -13.78 12.08 4.10
C ASP A 75 -14.49 10.79 4.55
N ARG A 76 -14.39 10.48 5.84
CA ARG A 76 -14.99 9.27 6.44
C ARG A 76 -16.50 9.14 6.24
N LYS A 77 -17.19 10.24 5.90
CA LYS A 77 -18.62 10.26 5.57
C LYS A 77 -18.90 9.89 4.12
N ASP A 78 -17.92 9.94 3.23
CA ASP A 78 -18.05 9.61 1.82
C ASP A 78 -17.98 8.09 1.59
N ARG A 79 -19.14 7.45 1.74
CA ARG A 79 -19.30 6.00 1.50
C ARG A 79 -19.08 5.61 0.05
N ALA A 80 -19.35 6.50 -0.91
CA ALA A 80 -19.16 6.22 -2.32
C ALA A 80 -17.67 6.15 -2.65
N TRP A 81 -16.88 7.09 -2.14
CA TRP A 81 -15.42 7.06 -2.25
C TRP A 81 -14.84 5.80 -1.61
N ALA A 82 -15.29 5.43 -0.40
CA ALA A 82 -14.82 4.23 0.28
C ALA A 82 -15.12 2.95 -0.52
N THR A 83 -16.31 2.84 -1.12
CA THR A 83 -16.65 1.71 -2.00
C THR A 83 -15.78 1.69 -3.24
N GLY A 84 -15.60 2.82 -3.92
CA GLY A 84 -14.74 2.89 -5.11
C GLY A 84 -13.27 2.54 -4.83
N LEU A 85 -12.75 2.89 -3.66
CA LEU A 85 -11.41 2.45 -3.23
C LEU A 85 -11.36 0.93 -3.06
N LYS A 86 -12.32 0.33 -2.36
CA LYS A 86 -12.39 -1.13 -2.15
C LYS A 86 -12.50 -1.88 -3.47
N ASP A 87 -13.40 -1.45 -4.35
CA ASP A 87 -13.60 -2.10 -5.66
C ASP A 87 -12.32 -2.05 -6.51
N SER A 88 -11.56 -0.96 -6.40
CA SER A 88 -10.27 -0.87 -7.09
C SER A 88 -9.21 -1.78 -6.49
N ILE A 89 -9.16 -1.91 -5.16
CA ILE A 89 -8.25 -2.83 -4.46
C ILE A 89 -8.60 -4.28 -4.82
N ASP A 90 -9.89 -4.63 -4.81
CA ASP A 90 -10.38 -5.93 -5.25
C ASP A 90 -9.98 -6.21 -6.70
N GLY A 91 -10.16 -5.25 -7.61
CA GLY A 91 -9.74 -5.39 -9.01
C GLY A 91 -8.24 -5.67 -9.19
N ILE A 92 -7.39 -5.16 -8.29
CA ILE A 92 -5.94 -5.42 -8.30
C ILE A 92 -5.62 -6.81 -7.75
N LEU A 93 -6.22 -7.19 -6.61
CA LEU A 93 -5.87 -8.41 -5.88
C LEU A 93 -6.52 -9.66 -6.46
N ARG A 94 -7.74 -9.54 -6.98
CA ARG A 94 -8.59 -10.67 -7.40
C ARG A 94 -7.89 -11.67 -8.34
N PRO A 95 -7.17 -11.26 -9.41
CA PRO A 95 -6.47 -12.20 -10.29
C PRO A 95 -5.35 -13.00 -9.60
N TYR A 96 -4.86 -12.51 -8.47
CA TYR A 96 -3.78 -13.09 -7.69
C TYR A 96 -4.29 -13.87 -6.47
N THR A 97 -5.58 -13.74 -6.12
CA THR A 97 -6.16 -14.32 -4.91
C THR A 97 -7.46 -15.08 -5.19
N ILE A 98 -8.60 -14.39 -5.23
CA ILE A 98 -9.94 -14.98 -5.33
C ILE A 98 -10.06 -15.85 -6.58
N ASP A 99 -9.57 -15.38 -7.73
CA ASP A 99 -9.65 -16.13 -8.99
C ASP A 99 -8.77 -17.39 -8.97
N LYS A 100 -7.84 -17.49 -8.01
CA LYS A 100 -7.00 -18.68 -7.74
C LYS A 100 -7.58 -19.57 -6.63
N GLY A 101 -8.77 -19.27 -6.13
CA GLY A 101 -9.41 -20.01 -5.03
C GLY A 101 -8.82 -19.71 -3.64
N LEU A 102 -8.09 -18.61 -3.48
CA LEU A 102 -7.60 -18.15 -2.19
C LEU A 102 -8.66 -17.28 -1.50
N HIS A 103 -8.76 -17.39 -0.17
CA HIS A 103 -9.51 -16.43 0.62
C HIS A 103 -8.74 -15.11 0.69
N LEU A 104 -9.43 -13.98 0.47
CA LEU A 104 -8.86 -12.65 0.55
C LEU A 104 -9.58 -11.84 1.62
N GLU A 105 -8.80 -11.18 2.47
CA GLU A 105 -9.27 -10.12 3.35
C GLU A 105 -8.28 -8.94 3.28
N PHE A 106 -8.79 -7.71 3.33
CA PHE A 106 -7.94 -6.52 3.44
C PHE A 106 -8.58 -5.46 4.32
N ALA A 107 -7.72 -4.65 4.94
CA ALA A 107 -8.13 -3.48 5.70
C ALA A 107 -7.26 -2.27 5.34
N VAL A 108 -7.90 -1.11 5.20
CA VAL A 108 -7.22 0.17 4.98
C VAL A 108 -7.26 0.97 6.28
N GLN A 109 -6.11 1.44 6.72
CA GLN A 109 -5.93 2.34 7.86
C GLN A 109 -5.29 3.63 7.39
N GLU A 110 -5.56 4.72 8.10
CA GLU A 110 -4.94 6.03 7.87
C GLU A 110 -4.03 6.38 9.05
N SER A 111 -2.88 7.02 8.76
CA SER A 111 -2.01 7.61 9.78
C SER A 111 -1.78 9.09 9.49
N PRO A 112 -1.62 9.95 10.53
CA PRO A 112 -1.32 11.36 10.35
C PRO A 112 -0.10 11.60 9.45
N VAL A 113 -0.24 12.53 8.51
CA VAL A 113 0.81 12.88 7.53
C VAL A 113 1.98 13.64 8.18
N GLU A 114 1.73 14.29 9.31
CA GLU A 114 2.67 15.05 10.13
C GLU A 114 3.71 14.15 10.82
N LEU A 115 3.43 12.84 10.91
CA LEU A 115 4.31 11.84 11.52
C LEU A 115 5.05 10.98 10.48
N TRP A 116 5.17 11.47 9.24
CA TRP A 116 5.82 10.75 8.15
C TRP A 116 6.95 11.56 7.51
N ARG A 117 8.10 10.90 7.33
CA ARG A 117 9.30 11.45 6.66
C ARG A 117 9.89 10.45 5.68
N ILE A 118 10.58 10.96 4.67
CA ILE A 118 11.47 10.18 3.79
C ILE A 118 12.86 10.78 3.92
N ASN A 119 13.85 9.97 4.35
CA ASN A 119 15.24 10.42 4.53
C ASN A 119 15.36 11.72 5.36
N GLY A 120 14.55 11.84 6.43
CA GLY A 120 14.53 13.02 7.30
C GLY A 120 13.81 14.24 6.72
N ILE A 121 13.22 14.14 5.52
CA ILE A 121 12.49 15.22 4.86
C ILE A 121 10.99 14.97 4.99
N ASP A 122 10.26 15.98 5.46
CA ASP A 122 8.80 16.02 5.47
C ASP A 122 8.28 16.09 4.02
N PRO A 123 7.45 15.14 3.57
CA PRO A 123 6.89 15.16 2.22
C PRO A 123 5.99 16.39 1.98
N PRO A 124 5.76 16.79 0.72
CA PRO A 124 4.91 17.93 0.39
C PRO A 124 3.50 17.83 0.99
N GLU A 125 3.00 16.61 1.17
CA GLU A 125 1.69 16.35 1.77
C GLU A 125 1.62 16.66 3.28
N SER A 126 2.76 16.78 3.98
CA SER A 126 2.80 17.14 5.40
C SER A 126 2.57 18.63 5.66
N PHE A 127 2.51 19.45 4.61
CA PHE A 127 2.39 20.89 4.75
C PHE A 127 0.96 21.35 4.46
N PRO A 128 0.42 22.26 5.27
CA PRO A 128 -0.85 22.88 4.97
C PRO A 128 -0.72 23.80 3.73
N PRO A 129 -1.84 24.17 3.07
CA PRO A 129 -1.81 24.95 1.83
C PRO A 129 -1.03 26.27 1.90
N GLU A 130 -1.02 26.94 3.04
CA GLU A 130 -0.26 28.17 3.29
C GLU A 130 1.26 27.98 3.17
N GLU A 131 1.78 26.77 3.43
CA GLU A 131 3.21 26.43 3.38
C GLU A 131 3.65 25.85 2.02
N HIS A 132 2.95 26.20 0.94
CA HIS A 132 3.19 25.68 -0.40
C HIS A 132 4.65 25.83 -0.89
N GLU A 133 5.35 26.91 -0.53
CA GLU A 133 6.77 27.07 -0.87
C GLU A 133 7.65 26.01 -0.20
N GLN A 134 7.38 25.71 1.08
CA GLN A 134 8.13 24.70 1.82
C GLN A 134 7.85 23.30 1.28
N ALA A 135 6.60 23.01 0.95
CA ALA A 135 6.21 21.79 0.23
C ALA A 135 6.97 21.66 -1.11
N ALA A 136 7.04 22.72 -1.91
CA ALA A 136 7.76 22.71 -3.18
C ALA A 136 9.27 22.48 -2.99
N ARG A 137 9.89 23.13 -2.00
CA ARG A 137 11.31 22.92 -1.65
C ARG A 137 11.58 21.47 -1.23
N ASN A 138 10.72 20.89 -0.40
CA ASN A 138 10.90 19.51 0.06
C ASN A 138 10.64 18.49 -1.06
N LYS A 139 9.67 18.76 -1.95
CA LYS A 139 9.47 17.96 -3.16
C LYS A 139 10.76 17.90 -4.00
N ALA A 140 11.38 19.05 -4.26
CA ALA A 140 12.60 19.12 -5.06
C ALA A 140 13.76 18.31 -4.45
N LYS A 141 13.94 18.39 -3.12
CA LYS A 141 14.95 17.59 -2.41
C LYS A 141 14.68 16.08 -2.53
N LEU A 142 13.43 15.66 -2.38
CA LEU A 142 13.06 14.25 -2.53
C LEU A 142 13.28 13.74 -3.96
N ASP A 143 12.93 14.55 -4.97
CA ASP A 143 13.16 14.23 -6.38
C ASP A 143 14.66 14.13 -6.71
N GLU A 144 15.50 14.96 -6.09
CA GLU A 144 16.97 14.90 -6.23
C GLU A 144 17.56 13.62 -5.63
N LEU A 145 17.15 13.22 -4.42
CA LEU A 145 17.60 11.99 -3.78
C LEU A 145 17.31 10.73 -4.63
N ARG A 146 16.31 10.78 -5.50
CA ARG A 146 15.95 9.66 -6.39
C ARG A 146 16.83 9.57 -7.64
N LYS A 147 17.54 10.64 -8.00
CA LYS A 147 18.52 10.59 -9.10
C LYS A 147 19.80 9.85 -8.70
N ASN A 148 20.09 9.80 -7.40
CA ASN A 148 21.25 9.12 -6.83
C ASN A 148 20.80 8.07 -5.79
N PRO A 149 20.17 6.95 -6.21
CA PRO A 149 19.83 5.88 -5.28
C PRO A 149 21.12 5.31 -4.68
N GLN A 150 21.28 5.42 -3.36
CA GLN A 150 22.30 4.67 -2.61
C GLN A 150 21.98 3.17 -2.63
#